data_AF-A0A7C4UJZ5-F1
#
_entry.id   AF-A0A7C4UJZ5-F1
#
_cell.length_a   1.000
_cell.length_b   1.000
_cell.length_c   1.000
_cell.angle_alpha   90.00
_cell.angle_beta   90.00
_cell.angle_gamma   90.00
#
_symmetry.space_group_name_H-M   'P 1'
#
loop_
_entity.id
_entity.type
_entity.pdbx_description
1 polymer ?
#
loop_
_entity_poly.entity_id
_entity_poly.type
_entity_poly.pdbx_seq_one_letter_code
_entity_poly.pdbx_strand_id
1 'polypeptide(L)'
;MEKRTKDKPWKLKTPPLTSDYTMHVDTKDGKEILVCTVGTTVLHYDYRAIKDLHEMLKKHGDWIELGSKDEKQETTPGTVEHWARSPKNPIGGWYGLKKGFRGRFAMYMPPLMEALGLAEVEHNPRNNRMRAK
;
A
#
# COMPACT_ATOMS: atom_id res chain seq x y z
N MET A 1 -17.00 0.91 4.21
CA MET A 1 -16.32 1.45 3.01
C MET A 1 -16.75 0.63 1.81
N GLU A 2 -17.15 1.28 0.72
CA GLU A 2 -17.59 0.58 -0.49
C GLU A 2 -16.40 -0.18 -1.12
N LYS A 3 -16.57 -1.48 -1.38
CA LYS A 3 -15.57 -2.32 -2.05
C LYS A 3 -15.74 -2.19 -3.56
N ARG A 4 -14.73 -1.67 -4.23
CA ARG A 4 -14.72 -1.55 -5.70
C ARG A 4 -14.32 -2.87 -6.36
N THR A 5 -14.99 -3.22 -7.46
CA THR A 5 -14.71 -4.42 -8.26
C THR A 5 -13.85 -4.09 -9.47
N LYS A 6 -13.43 -5.12 -10.22
CA LYS A 6 -12.65 -4.99 -11.45
C LYS A 6 -13.30 -4.07 -12.50
N ASP A 7 -14.62 -4.06 -12.59
CA ASP A 7 -15.37 -3.23 -13.55
C ASP A 7 -15.43 -1.75 -13.15
N LYS A 8 -15.30 -1.47 -11.86
CA LYS A 8 -15.34 -0.12 -11.29
C LYS A 8 -14.17 0.09 -10.32
N PRO A 9 -12.91 0.03 -10.78
CA PRO A 9 -11.76 0.09 -9.88
C PRO A 9 -11.55 1.52 -9.34
N TRP A 10 -10.74 1.65 -8.30
CA TRP A 10 -10.07 2.93 -8.00
C TRP A 10 -9.08 3.22 -9.11
N LYS A 11 -9.11 4.45 -9.64
CA LYS A 11 -8.09 4.99 -10.56
C LYS A 11 -7.20 5.91 -9.73
N LEU A 12 -5.92 5.60 -9.67
CA LEU A 12 -4.98 6.19 -8.72
C LEU A 12 -3.68 6.57 -9.45
N LYS A 13 -2.90 7.46 -8.83
CA LYS A 13 -1.54 7.79 -9.26
C LYS A 13 -0.55 7.44 -8.17
N THR A 14 0.68 7.08 -8.54
CA THR A 14 1.77 6.91 -7.58
C THR A 14 2.01 8.19 -6.79
N PRO A 15 2.64 8.14 -5.61
CA PRO A 15 2.85 9.32 -4.77
C PRO A 15 3.47 10.52 -5.52
N PRO A 16 4.48 10.38 -6.40
CA PRO A 16 4.99 11.51 -7.20
C PRO A 16 4.04 12.02 -8.31
N LEU A 17 2.84 11.44 -8.45
CA LEU A 17 1.83 11.72 -9.48
C LEU A 17 2.25 11.40 -10.91
N THR A 18 3.30 10.59 -11.09
CA THR A 18 3.92 10.32 -12.41
C THR A 18 3.39 9.08 -13.12
N SER A 19 2.73 8.15 -12.43
CA SER A 19 2.26 6.90 -13.03
C SER A 19 0.86 6.54 -12.58
N ASP A 20 -0.02 6.28 -13.54
CA ASP A 20 -1.38 5.79 -13.31
C ASP A 20 -1.41 4.30 -13.03
N TYR A 21 -2.30 3.89 -12.14
CA TYR A 21 -2.62 2.50 -11.88
C TYR A 21 -4.06 2.36 -11.39
N THR A 22 -4.55 1.13 -11.33
CA THR A 22 -5.88 0.85 -10.77
C THR A 22 -5.79 -0.14 -9.62
N MET A 23 -6.69 -0.01 -8.65
CA MET A 23 -6.92 -1.04 -7.64
C MET A 23 -8.37 -1.47 -7.60
N HIS A 24 -8.62 -2.73 -7.28
CA HIS A 24 -9.94 -3.24 -6.93
C HIS A 24 -9.82 -4.34 -5.89
N VAL A 25 -10.93 -4.68 -5.26
CA VAL A 25 -11.06 -5.85 -4.40
C VAL A 25 -11.36 -7.07 -5.25
N ASP A 26 -10.73 -8.18 -4.91
CA ASP A 26 -11.02 -9.50 -5.47
C ASP A 26 -10.83 -10.57 -4.38
N THR A 27 -11.12 -11.82 -4.70
CA THR A 27 -10.86 -12.98 -3.83
C THR A 27 -9.79 -13.87 -4.45
N LYS A 28 -8.81 -14.25 -3.64
CA LYS A 28 -7.79 -15.23 -4.03
C LYS A 28 -7.55 -16.21 -2.89
N ASP A 29 -7.57 -17.50 -3.19
CA ASP A 29 -7.38 -18.58 -2.22
C ASP A 29 -8.31 -18.46 -0.99
N GLY A 30 -9.56 -18.05 -1.24
CA GLY A 30 -10.59 -17.84 -0.21
C GLY A 30 -10.40 -16.60 0.66
N LYS A 31 -9.45 -15.71 0.32
CA LYS A 31 -9.16 -14.47 1.06
C LYS A 31 -9.39 -13.25 0.19
N GLU A 32 -9.91 -12.19 0.80
CA GLU A 32 -10.02 -10.90 0.13
C GLU A 32 -8.65 -10.27 -0.06
N ILE A 33 -8.42 -9.77 -1.28
CA ILE A 33 -7.18 -9.11 -1.67
C ILE A 33 -7.49 -7.80 -2.38
N LEU A 34 -6.49 -6.92 -2.42
CA LEU A 34 -6.44 -5.82 -3.36
C LEU A 34 -5.62 -6.25 -4.58
N VAL A 35 -6.22 -6.14 -5.75
CA VAL A 35 -5.54 -6.35 -7.03
C VAL A 35 -5.13 -4.98 -7.57
N CYS A 36 -3.82 -4.79 -7.69
CA CYS A 36 -3.22 -3.55 -8.18
C CYS A 36 -2.64 -3.76 -9.58
N THR A 37 -3.12 -3.02 -10.57
CA THR A 37 -2.71 -3.15 -11.97
C THR A 37 -2.02 -1.88 -12.44
N VAL A 38 -0.77 -2.00 -12.86
CA VAL A 38 0.08 -0.93 -13.40
C VAL A 38 0.66 -1.38 -14.75
N GLY A 39 0.19 -0.77 -15.83
CA GLY A 39 0.46 -1.28 -17.19
C GLY A 39 0.01 -2.75 -17.31
N THR A 40 0.92 -3.63 -17.70
CA THR A 40 0.70 -5.08 -17.77
C THR A 40 1.02 -5.82 -16.48
N THR A 41 1.54 -5.12 -15.47
CA THR A 41 1.95 -5.72 -14.20
C THR A 41 0.80 -5.74 -13.20
N VAL A 42 0.51 -6.92 -12.66
CA VAL A 42 -0.49 -7.10 -11.59
C VAL A 42 0.21 -7.48 -10.29
N LEU A 43 -0.10 -6.76 -9.22
CA LEU A 43 0.34 -6.97 -7.84
C LEU A 43 -0.87 -7.35 -6.97
N HIS A 44 -0.61 -7.98 -5.83
CA HIS A 44 -1.64 -8.37 -4.87
C HIS A 44 -1.24 -7.95 -3.46
N TYR A 45 -2.20 -7.40 -2.72
CA TYR A 45 -2.06 -7.07 -1.31
C TYR A 45 -3.16 -7.72 -0.49
N ASP A 46 -2.88 -8.12 0.75
CA ASP A 46 -3.92 -8.55 1.68
C ASP A 46 -4.88 -7.38 1.97
N TYR A 47 -6.18 -7.59 1.82
CA TYR A 47 -7.17 -6.51 1.99
C TYR A 47 -7.15 -5.90 3.39
N ARG A 48 -6.76 -6.66 4.42
CA ARG A 48 -6.65 -6.18 5.81
C ARG A 48 -5.62 -5.06 5.96
N ALA A 49 -4.69 -4.94 5.02
CA ALA A 49 -3.69 -3.87 4.99
C ALA A 49 -4.30 -2.47 5.15
N ILE A 50 -5.50 -2.21 4.62
CA ILE A 50 -6.15 -0.90 4.73
C ILE A 50 -6.39 -0.56 6.21
N LYS A 51 -7.04 -1.46 6.95
CA LYS A 51 -7.36 -1.25 8.36
C LYS A 51 -6.08 -1.17 9.19
N ASP A 52 -5.18 -2.14 9.01
CA ASP A 52 -3.99 -2.26 9.83
C ASP A 52 -3.02 -1.09 9.61
N LEU A 53 -2.87 -0.62 8.37
CA LEU A 53 -2.05 0.55 8.03
C LEU A 53 -2.63 1.81 8.69
N HIS A 54 -3.95 2.01 8.60
CA HIS A 54 -4.58 3.17 9.24
C HIS A 54 -4.41 3.15 10.76
N GLU A 55 -4.61 2.01 11.41
CA GLU A 55 -4.40 1.85 12.86
C GLU A 55 -2.94 2.10 13.26
N MET A 56 -1.99 1.59 12.47
CA MET A 56 -0.56 1.84 12.68
C MET A 56 -0.24 3.33 12.57
N LEU A 57 -0.73 4.02 11.53
CA LEU A 57 -0.50 5.44 11.33
C LEU A 57 -1.11 6.29 12.45
N LYS A 58 -2.32 5.95 12.92
CA LYS A 58 -2.96 6.64 14.05
C LYS A 58 -2.16 6.47 15.33
N LYS A 59 -1.63 5.27 15.57
CA LYS A 59 -0.78 5.00 16.74
C LYS A 59 0.55 5.78 16.66
N HIS A 60 1.12 5.91 15.46
CA HIS A 60 2.34 6.68 15.25
C HIS A 60 2.11 8.19 15.43
N GLY A 61 0.99 8.71 14.94
CA GLY A 61 0.51 10.08 15.22
C GLY A 61 1.21 11.20 14.45
N ASP A 62 2.15 10.88 13.56
CA ASP A 62 2.88 11.84 12.73
C ASP A 62 3.16 11.28 11.32
N TRP A 63 3.91 12.00 10.50
CA TRP A 63 4.37 11.58 9.20
C TRP A 63 5.38 10.42 9.27
N ILE A 64 5.21 9.44 8.39
CA ILE A 64 6.10 8.29 8.19
C ILE A 64 6.59 8.28 6.74
N GLU A 65 7.89 8.15 6.53
CA GLU A 65 8.46 7.92 5.19
C GLU A 65 7.93 6.65 4.54
N LEU A 66 7.60 6.72 3.26
CA LEU A 66 7.03 5.58 2.54
C LEU A 66 8.06 4.45 2.37
N GLY A 67 9.26 4.77 1.86
CA GLY A 67 10.22 3.76 1.40
C GLY A 67 9.84 3.14 0.05
N SER A 68 10.83 2.60 -0.65
CA SER A 68 10.65 2.10 -2.03
C SER A 68 11.75 1.13 -2.49
N LYS A 69 12.35 0.37 -1.57
CA LYS A 69 13.40 -0.60 -1.85
C LYS A 69 12.84 -1.81 -2.61
N ASP A 70 13.69 -2.48 -3.40
CA ASP A 70 13.33 -3.76 -3.99
C ASP A 70 13.02 -4.82 -2.91
N GLU A 71 12.27 -5.87 -3.24
CA GLU A 71 11.93 -6.92 -2.26
C GLU A 71 13.15 -7.71 -1.75
N LYS A 72 14.27 -7.70 -2.50
CA LYS A 72 15.52 -8.36 -2.12
C LYS A 72 16.43 -7.49 -1.25
N GLN A 73 16.11 -6.20 -1.12
CA GLN A 73 16.89 -5.25 -0.34
C GLN A 73 16.33 -5.11 1.07
N GLU A 74 17.23 -4.87 2.02
CA GLU A 74 16.84 -4.45 3.36
C GLU A 74 16.13 -3.09 3.31
N THR A 75 15.17 -2.94 4.22
CA THR A 75 14.34 -1.74 4.30
C THR A 75 14.83 -0.84 5.41
N THR A 76 14.63 0.47 5.24
CA THR A 76 14.97 1.45 6.28
C THR A 76 13.99 1.34 7.44
N PRO A 77 14.43 1.08 8.68
CA PRO A 77 13.57 1.06 9.85
C PRO A 77 12.79 2.36 10.01
N GLY A 78 11.55 2.26 10.50
CA GLY A 78 10.68 3.44 10.67
C GLY A 78 9.96 3.90 9.40
N THR A 79 10.07 3.19 8.29
CA THR A 79 9.28 3.45 7.07
C THR A 79 8.00 2.62 7.00
N VAL A 80 7.01 3.07 6.23
CA VAL A 80 5.79 2.30 5.92
C VAL A 80 6.17 0.99 5.23
N GLU A 81 7.13 1.04 4.32
CA GLU A 81 7.70 -0.14 3.66
C GLU A 81 8.23 -1.14 4.68
N HIS A 82 9.04 -0.72 5.64
CA HIS A 82 9.60 -1.60 6.65
C HIS A 82 8.50 -2.26 7.49
N TRP A 83 7.53 -1.48 7.95
CA TRP A 83 6.37 -2.01 8.68
C TRP A 83 5.61 -3.06 7.86
N ALA A 84 5.36 -2.79 6.58
CA ALA A 84 4.56 -3.65 5.72
C ALA A 84 5.21 -5.02 5.38
N ARG A 85 6.50 -5.17 5.66
CA ARG A 85 7.28 -6.41 5.50
C ARG A 85 7.59 -7.10 6.82
N SER A 86 7.35 -6.42 7.94
CA SER A 86 7.84 -6.84 9.24
C SER A 86 7.13 -8.08 9.78
N PRO A 87 7.85 -9.05 10.36
CA PRO A 87 7.22 -10.15 11.09
C PRO A 87 6.48 -9.69 12.36
N LYS A 88 6.64 -8.43 12.76
CA LYS A 88 5.98 -7.83 13.93
C LYS A 88 4.68 -7.09 13.58
N ASN A 89 4.32 -6.99 12.31
CA ASN A 89 3.04 -6.40 11.92
C ASN A 89 1.88 -7.38 12.18
N PRO A 90 0.62 -6.93 12.14
CA PRO A 90 -0.54 -7.75 12.52
C PRO A 90 -0.69 -9.09 11.76
N ILE A 91 -0.16 -9.20 10.54
CA ILE A 91 -0.22 -10.43 9.76
C ILE A 91 1.06 -11.29 9.83
N GLY A 92 2.06 -10.84 10.60
CA GLY A 92 3.31 -11.58 10.81
C GLY A 92 4.23 -11.63 9.59
N GLY A 93 4.16 -10.66 8.68
CA GLY A 93 5.02 -10.67 7.50
C GLY A 93 4.59 -9.71 6.40
N TRP A 94 4.51 -10.19 5.16
CA TRP A 94 4.32 -9.32 4.00
C TRP A 94 2.85 -9.09 3.70
N TYR A 95 2.42 -7.82 3.65
CA TYR A 95 1.11 -7.51 3.09
C TYR A 95 1.08 -7.69 1.56
N GLY A 96 2.24 -7.59 0.90
CA GLY A 96 2.38 -7.97 -0.50
C GLY A 96 2.38 -9.49 -0.69
N LEU A 97 1.46 -10.00 -1.50
CA LEU A 97 1.21 -11.43 -1.66
C LEU A 97 1.89 -12.04 -2.89
N LYS A 98 2.29 -11.23 -3.87
CA LYS A 98 2.92 -11.70 -5.12
C LYS A 98 4.44 -11.57 -5.05
N LYS A 99 5.15 -12.70 -5.04
CA LYS A 99 6.62 -12.76 -5.13
C LYS A 99 7.12 -12.01 -6.38
N GLY A 100 8.23 -11.30 -6.27
CA GLY A 100 8.75 -10.40 -7.30
C GLY A 100 8.18 -8.97 -7.21
N PHE A 101 7.08 -8.77 -6.49
CA PHE A 101 6.36 -7.49 -6.47
C PHE A 101 5.91 -7.04 -5.07
N ARG A 102 5.99 -7.91 -4.06
CA ARG A 102 5.51 -7.66 -2.70
C ARG A 102 6.20 -6.50 -1.99
N GLY A 103 7.40 -6.11 -2.43
CA GLY A 103 8.14 -4.94 -1.90
C GLY A 103 7.51 -3.60 -2.24
N ARG A 104 6.66 -3.52 -3.27
CA ARG A 104 6.13 -2.24 -3.76
C ARG A 104 4.91 -1.73 -2.98
N PHE A 105 4.65 -2.28 -1.78
CA PHE A 105 3.49 -1.93 -0.95
C PHE A 105 3.37 -0.43 -0.71
N ALA A 106 4.44 0.21 -0.22
CA ALA A 106 4.43 1.63 0.13
C ALA A 106 4.40 2.58 -1.09
N MET A 107 4.45 2.05 -2.31
CA MET A 107 4.27 2.84 -3.53
C MET A 107 2.80 2.91 -3.97
N TYR A 108 2.01 1.87 -3.71
CA TYR A 108 0.66 1.74 -4.26
C TYR A 108 -0.44 1.78 -3.19
N MET A 109 -0.16 1.38 -1.95
CA MET A 109 -1.17 1.47 -0.89
C MET A 109 -1.46 2.91 -0.42
N PRO A 110 -0.48 3.82 -0.27
CA PRO A 110 -0.75 5.15 0.26
C PRO A 110 -1.78 5.96 -0.54
N PRO A 111 -1.71 6.04 -1.89
CA PRO A 111 -2.73 6.78 -2.65
C PRO A 111 -4.13 6.16 -2.57
N LEU A 112 -4.23 4.84 -2.35
CA LEU A 112 -5.53 4.23 -2.01
C LEU A 112 -6.02 4.73 -0.65
N MET A 113 -5.17 4.73 0.38
CA MET A 113 -5.53 5.23 1.72
C MET A 113 -6.05 6.67 1.68
N GLU A 114 -5.40 7.52 0.88
CA GLU A 114 -5.81 8.90 0.64
C GLU A 114 -7.15 9.01 -0.09
N ALA A 115 -7.33 8.25 -1.18
CA ALA A 115 -8.60 8.22 -1.92
C ALA A 115 -9.79 7.72 -1.08
N LEU A 116 -9.52 6.93 -0.05
CA LEU A 116 -10.51 6.45 0.93
C LEU A 116 -10.74 7.44 2.08
N GLY A 117 -9.97 8.54 2.14
CA GLY A 117 -10.05 9.55 3.20
C GLY A 117 -9.47 9.10 4.54
N LEU A 118 -8.59 8.08 4.54
CA LEU A 118 -8.01 7.49 5.75
C LEU A 118 -6.61 8.02 6.08
N ALA A 119 -5.96 8.66 5.12
CA ALA A 119 -4.60 9.18 5.26
C ALA A 119 -4.40 10.45 4.41
N GLU A 120 -3.36 11.19 4.74
CA GLU A 120 -2.78 12.22 3.88
C GLU A 120 -1.45 11.68 3.33
N VAL A 121 -1.15 11.98 2.06
CA VAL A 121 0.09 11.55 1.39
C VAL A 121 0.79 12.76 0.78
N GLU A 122 2.12 12.81 0.92
CA GLU A 122 2.91 13.81 0.21
C GLU A 122 3.11 13.43 -1.26
N HIS A 123 3.12 14.45 -2.13
CA HIS A 123 3.28 14.31 -3.58
C HIS A 123 4.54 15.01 -4.10
N ASN A 124 5.66 14.81 -3.42
CA ASN A 124 6.99 15.26 -3.82
C ASN A 124 7.60 14.32 -4.88
N PRO A 125 8.63 14.76 -5.62
CA PRO A 125 9.37 13.90 -6.56
C PRO A 125 10.02 12.67 -5.91
N ARG A 126 10.36 12.73 -4.62
CA ARG A 126 11.01 11.66 -3.84
C ARG A 126 10.77 11.85 -2.35
N ASN A 127 11.07 10.82 -1.55
CA ASN A 127 10.99 10.82 -0.08
C ASN A 127 9.60 11.22 0.45
N ASN A 128 8.56 10.79 -0.24
CA ASN A 128 7.18 11.02 0.18
C ASN A 128 6.91 10.35 1.52
N ARG A 129 6.02 10.98 2.28
CA ARG A 129 5.55 10.50 3.57
C ARG A 129 4.04 10.35 3.54
N MET A 130 3.50 9.66 4.54
CA MET A 130 2.06 9.63 4.82
C MET A 130 1.78 9.72 6.31
N ARG A 131 0.58 10.16 6.68
CA ARG A 131 0.06 10.12 8.05
C ARG A 131 -1.41 9.77 8.07
N ALA A 132 -1.95 9.37 9.22
CA ALA A 132 -3.38 9.17 9.38
C ALA A 132 -4.14 10.50 9.29
N LYS A 133 -5.38 10.43 8.79
CA LYS A 133 -6.38 11.50 8.90
C LYS A 133 -7.23 11.33 10.15
#